data_AF-A0A7C3ZPP8-F1
#
_entry.id   AF-A0A7C3ZPP8-F1
#
_cell.length_a   1.000
_cell.length_b   1.000
_cell.length_c   1.000
_cell.angle_alpha   90.00
_cell.angle_beta   90.00
_cell.angle_gamma   90.00
#
_symmetry.space_group_name_H-M   'P 1'
#
loop_
_entity.id
_entity.type
_entity.pdbx_description
1 polymer ?
#
loop_
_entity_poly.entity_id
_entity_poly.type
_entity_poly.pdbx_seq_one_letter_code
_entity_poly.pdbx_strand_id
1 'polypeptide(L)'
;MFRVEVKCPRCGKSLMDKKHLIDGKPSIAVKLTYAGKNAMLYLSSIYGSYSVRTDLNIPKSKIAGFRCPHCDADLKSTRKCDICNAQMVAFDLKEGGQVQICSRRGCKKHIVEFENPQTELEAFYKSYIKAYGE
;
A
#
# COMPACT_ATOMS: atom_id res chain seq x y z
N MET A 1 -2.62 15.26 1.74
CA MET A 1 -2.05 13.90 1.58
C MET A 1 -1.33 13.55 2.88
N PHE A 2 -1.55 12.36 3.44
CA PHE A 2 -0.95 11.95 4.72
C PHE A 2 -0.10 10.68 4.54
N ARG A 3 0.83 10.45 5.48
CA ARG A 3 1.70 9.29 5.45
C ARG A 3 1.03 8.10 6.15
N VAL A 4 1.11 6.93 5.56
CA VAL A 4 0.71 5.67 6.17
C VAL A 4 1.92 4.88 6.65
N GLU A 5 1.74 4.15 7.74
CA GLU A 5 2.64 3.06 8.16
C GLU A 5 1.90 1.75 8.01
N VAL A 6 2.49 0.79 7.29
CA VAL A 6 1.83 -0.47 6.96
C VAL A 6 2.66 -1.68 7.38
N LYS A 7 1.95 -2.79 7.63
CA LYS A 7 2.49 -4.09 7.99
C LYS A 7 1.90 -5.19 7.12
N CYS A 8 2.59 -6.33 7.11
CA CYS A 8 2.12 -7.51 6.39
C CYS A 8 0.87 -8.09 7.09
N PRO A 9 -0.25 -8.32 6.37
CA PRO A 9 -1.46 -8.92 6.94
C PRO A 9 -1.30 -10.38 7.35
N ARG A 10 -0.19 -11.02 6.97
CA ARG A 10 0.07 -12.45 7.24
C ARG A 10 1.01 -12.69 8.41
N CYS A 11 2.01 -11.83 8.60
CA CYS A 11 3.00 -12.00 9.66
C CYS A 11 3.13 -10.79 10.62
N GLY A 12 2.38 -9.72 10.39
CA GLY A 12 2.37 -8.52 11.24
C GLY A 12 3.65 -7.67 11.20
N LYS A 13 4.71 -8.11 10.52
CA LYS A 13 5.96 -7.34 10.40
C LYS A 13 5.75 -6.08 9.54
N SER A 14 6.37 -4.99 9.96
CA SER A 14 6.38 -3.72 9.23
C SER A 14 6.93 -3.91 7.82
N LEU A 15 6.26 -3.33 6.82
CA LEU A 15 6.75 -3.28 5.44
C LEU A 15 7.48 -1.97 5.13
N MET A 16 7.71 -1.13 6.13
CA MET A 16 8.35 0.17 5.95
C MET A 16 9.87 0.02 5.76
N ASP A 17 10.42 0.70 4.77
CA ASP A 17 11.86 0.78 4.51
C ASP A 17 12.36 2.22 4.67
N LYS A 18 13.25 2.42 5.66
CA LYS A 18 13.85 3.72 5.97
C LYS A 18 15.07 4.05 5.10
N LYS A 19 15.67 3.07 4.43
CA LYS A 19 16.86 3.26 3.58
C LYS A 19 16.48 3.78 2.20
N HIS A 20 15.34 3.34 1.69
CA HIS A 20 14.86 3.73 0.37
C HIS A 20 13.70 4.70 0.51
N LEU A 21 13.98 5.97 0.26
CA LEU A 21 12.97 7.02 0.36
C LEU A 21 12.23 7.19 -0.97
N ILE A 22 10.93 7.42 -0.87
CA ILE A 22 10.08 7.90 -1.98
C ILE A 22 9.33 9.12 -1.46
N ASP A 23 9.26 10.17 -2.28
CA ASP A 23 8.69 11.47 -1.89
C ASP A 23 9.30 12.03 -0.58
N GLY A 24 10.59 11.76 -0.36
CA GLY A 24 11.32 12.17 0.84
C GLY A 24 10.93 11.44 2.14
N LYS A 25 10.14 10.36 2.07
CA LYS A 25 9.67 9.58 3.22
C LYS A 25 10.04 8.09 3.09
N PRO A 26 10.14 7.34 4.21
CA PRO A 26 10.34 5.89 4.18
C PRO A 26 9.31 5.21 3.29
N SER A 27 9.77 4.39 2.33
CA SER A 27 8.89 3.70 1.38
C SER A 27 8.25 2.46 1.99
N ILE A 28 7.25 1.91 1.30
CA ILE A 28 6.72 0.57 1.56
C ILE A 28 7.48 -0.40 0.65
N ALA A 29 8.16 -1.38 1.23
CA ALA A 29 8.97 -2.36 0.52
C ALA A 29 8.29 -3.73 0.44
N VAL A 30 8.16 -4.24 -0.78
CA VAL A 30 7.56 -5.56 -1.07
C VAL A 30 8.36 -6.28 -2.14
N LYS A 31 8.26 -7.60 -2.18
CA LYS A 31 8.77 -8.40 -3.30
C LYS A 31 7.76 -8.37 -4.43
N LEU A 32 8.22 -8.05 -5.62
CA LEU A 32 7.46 -7.97 -6.84
C LEU A 32 7.81 -9.14 -7.75
N THR A 33 6.81 -9.83 -8.27
CA THR A 33 6.99 -10.93 -9.22
C THR A 33 6.25 -10.63 -10.52
N TYR A 34 6.94 -10.70 -11.65
CA TYR A 34 6.32 -10.58 -12.97
C TYR A 34 7.07 -11.42 -14.00
N ALA A 35 6.34 -12.22 -14.78
CA ALA A 35 6.89 -13.09 -15.84
C ALA A 35 8.08 -13.96 -15.36
N GLY A 36 7.96 -14.56 -14.17
CA GLY A 36 9.00 -15.40 -13.56
C GLY A 36 10.19 -14.65 -12.96
N LYS A 37 10.26 -13.32 -13.12
CA LYS A 37 11.31 -12.47 -12.53
C LYS A 37 10.85 -11.89 -11.21
N ASN A 38 11.79 -11.74 -10.28
CA ASN A 38 11.57 -11.15 -8.97
C ASN A 38 12.43 -9.89 -8.81
N ALA A 39 11.89 -8.86 -8.17
CA ALA A 39 12.61 -7.66 -7.78
C ALA A 39 12.02 -7.08 -6.50
N MET A 40 12.73 -6.15 -5.88
CA MET A 40 12.12 -5.29 -4.86
C MET A 40 11.28 -4.20 -5.53
N LEU A 41 10.14 -3.91 -4.92
CA LEU A 41 9.31 -2.75 -5.24
C LEU A 41 9.21 -1.87 -4.01
N TYR A 42 9.51 -0.60 -4.21
CA TYR A 42 9.34 0.46 -3.22
C TYR A 42 8.17 1.32 -3.67
N LEU A 43 7.16 1.46 -2.81
CA LEU A 43 5.99 2.30 -3.04
C LEU A 43 6.08 3.53 -2.15
N SER A 44 5.52 4.66 -2.59
CA SER A 44 5.33 5.80 -1.69
C SER A 44 4.48 5.41 -0.48
N SER A 45 4.87 5.89 0.69
CA SER A 45 4.05 5.81 1.90
C SER A 45 3.05 6.97 2.00
N ILE A 46 3.01 7.88 1.03
CA ILE A 46 2.09 9.01 1.02
C ILE A 46 0.81 8.57 0.32
N TYR A 47 -0.30 8.60 1.03
CA TYR A 47 -1.60 8.26 0.46
C TYR A 47 -1.96 9.24 -0.68
N GLY A 48 -2.32 8.68 -1.83
CA GLY A 48 -2.56 9.41 -3.08
C GLY A 48 -1.33 9.62 -3.96
N SER A 49 -0.12 9.29 -3.48
CA SER A 49 1.07 9.25 -4.33
C SER A 49 1.16 7.95 -5.11
N TYR A 50 1.52 8.06 -6.39
CA TYR A 50 1.73 6.92 -7.29
C TYR A 50 3.22 6.70 -7.59
N SER A 51 4.10 7.40 -6.88
CA SER A 51 5.54 7.24 -7.00
C SER A 51 5.94 5.85 -6.55
N VAL A 52 6.66 5.13 -7.42
CA VAL A 52 7.17 3.79 -7.15
C VAL A 52 8.55 3.64 -7.76
N ARG A 53 9.36 2.74 -7.21
CA ARG A 53 10.67 2.39 -7.75
C ARG A 53 10.87 0.89 -7.73
N THR A 54 11.32 0.33 -8.85
CA THR A 54 11.68 -1.09 -8.98
C THR A 54 12.63 -1.25 -10.16
N ASP A 55 13.52 -2.24 -10.08
CA ASP A 55 14.43 -2.60 -11.17
C ASP A 55 13.75 -3.46 -12.25
N LEU A 56 12.51 -3.89 -12.00
CA LEU A 56 11.75 -4.73 -12.91
C LEU A 56 10.81 -3.91 -13.81
N ASN A 57 11.08 -3.92 -15.12
CA ASN A 57 10.20 -3.26 -16.07
C ASN A 57 8.94 -4.11 -16.37
N ILE A 58 7.80 -3.68 -15.82
CA ILE A 58 6.50 -4.31 -16.08
C ILE A 58 5.77 -3.53 -17.19
N PRO A 59 5.30 -4.10 -18.30
CA PRO A 59 4.54 -3.32 -19.29
C PRO A 59 3.27 -2.69 -18.70
N LYS A 60 2.81 -1.56 -19.25
CA LYS A 60 1.51 -0.97 -18.87
C LYS A 60 0.39 -2.01 -19.02
N SER A 61 -0.62 -1.91 -18.17
CA SER A 61 -1.78 -2.80 -18.12
C SER A 61 -1.49 -4.25 -17.72
N LYS A 62 -0.25 -4.61 -17.39
CA LYS A 62 0.07 -5.95 -16.86
C LYS A 62 -0.09 -6.00 -15.35
N ILE A 63 -0.41 -7.20 -14.85
CA ILE A 63 -0.61 -7.50 -13.44
C ILE A 63 0.68 -8.09 -12.89
N ALA A 64 1.10 -7.63 -11.70
CA ALA A 64 2.25 -8.18 -11.00
C ALA A 64 1.84 -8.82 -9.67
N GLY A 65 2.61 -9.80 -9.22
CA GLY A 65 2.47 -10.45 -7.92
C GLY A 65 3.22 -9.68 -6.84
N PHE A 66 2.67 -9.64 -5.63
CA PHE A 66 3.21 -8.90 -4.49
C PHE A 66 3.36 -9.88 -3.33
N ARG A 67 4.57 -10.00 -2.78
CA ARG A 67 4.85 -10.89 -1.65
C ARG A 67 5.53 -10.13 -0.52
N CYS A 68 5.31 -10.58 0.71
CA CYS A 68 5.98 -10.02 1.88
C CYS A 68 7.49 -10.29 1.80
N PRO A 69 8.37 -9.30 2.03
CA PRO A 69 9.81 -9.54 2.05
C PRO A 69 10.25 -10.38 3.26
N HIS A 70 9.44 -10.47 4.31
CA HIS A 70 9.79 -11.15 5.56
C HIS A 70 9.30 -12.60 5.66
N CYS A 71 8.07 -12.88 5.23
CA CYS A 71 7.49 -14.23 5.30
C CYS A 71 7.19 -14.84 3.93
N ASP A 72 7.45 -14.10 2.85
CA ASP A 72 7.17 -14.51 1.47
C ASP A 72 5.70 -14.83 1.15
N ALA A 73 4.76 -14.53 2.06
CA ALA A 73 3.35 -14.73 1.80
C ALA A 73 2.86 -13.81 0.68
N ASP A 74 1.95 -14.33 -0.16
CA ASP A 74 1.23 -13.56 -1.16
C ASP A 74 0.35 -12.50 -0.46
N LEU A 75 0.47 -11.26 -0.92
CA LEU A 75 -0.25 -10.10 -0.40
C LEU A 75 -1.55 -9.81 -1.16
N LYS A 76 -1.95 -10.70 -2.07
CA LYS A 76 -3.25 -10.71 -2.73
C LYS A 76 -4.40 -10.63 -1.72
N SER A 77 -5.28 -9.64 -1.89
CA SER A 77 -6.54 -9.55 -1.14
C SER A 77 -7.63 -10.43 -1.77
N THR A 78 -8.79 -10.54 -1.13
CA THR A 78 -9.96 -11.24 -1.68
C THR A 78 -10.70 -10.41 -2.74
N ARG A 79 -10.42 -9.11 -2.86
CA ARG A 79 -11.16 -8.18 -3.72
C ARG A 79 -10.56 -8.05 -5.12
N LYS A 80 -11.42 -7.81 -6.10
CA LYS A 80 -11.03 -7.36 -7.45
C LYS A 80 -11.17 -5.84 -7.55
N CYS A 81 -10.35 -5.23 -8.39
CA CYS A 81 -10.45 -3.83 -8.73
C CYS A 81 -11.75 -3.60 -9.52
N ASP A 82 -12.59 -2.71 -9.04
CA ASP A 82 -13.85 -2.27 -9.68
C ASP A 82 -13.65 -1.58 -11.04
N ILE A 83 -12.47 -1.00 -11.29
CA ILE A 83 -12.18 -0.29 -12.55
C ILE A 83 -11.63 -1.24 -13.64
N CYS A 84 -10.73 -2.16 -13.29
CA CYS A 84 -9.98 -2.94 -14.30
C CYS A 84 -9.97 -4.46 -14.05
N ASN A 85 -10.76 -4.91 -13.07
CA ASN A 85 -10.93 -6.30 -12.66
C ASN A 85 -9.65 -7.06 -12.27
N ALA A 86 -8.54 -6.33 -12.07
CA ALA A 86 -7.29 -6.91 -11.60
C ALA A 86 -7.39 -7.28 -10.12
N GLN A 87 -6.49 -8.13 -9.66
CA GLN A 87 -6.41 -8.49 -8.26
C GLN A 87 -5.97 -7.29 -7.41
N MET A 88 -6.61 -7.08 -6.26
CA MET A 88 -6.13 -6.10 -5.28
C MET A 88 -5.06 -6.72 -4.36
N VAL A 89 -4.17 -5.88 -3.86
CA VAL A 89 -3.09 -6.22 -2.91
C VAL A 89 -3.38 -5.49 -1.61
N ALA A 90 -3.29 -6.17 -0.46
CA ALA A 90 -3.64 -5.62 0.84
C ALA A 90 -2.41 -5.44 1.75
N PHE A 91 -2.41 -4.33 2.49
CA PHE A 91 -1.50 -4.06 3.59
C PHE A 91 -2.30 -3.58 4.80
N ASP A 92 -2.01 -4.11 5.98
CA ASP A 92 -2.66 -3.62 7.19
C ASP A 92 -2.00 -2.33 7.63
N LEU A 93 -2.80 -1.36 8.04
CA LEU A 93 -2.31 -0.15 8.66
C LEU A 93 -1.81 -0.47 10.07
N LYS A 94 -0.77 0.24 10.51
CA LYS A 94 -0.21 0.07 11.85
C LYS A 94 -1.25 0.40 12.94
N GLU A 95 -2.06 1.42 12.71
CA GLU A 95 -3.04 1.97 13.67
C GLU A 95 -4.42 1.28 13.60
N GLY A 96 -4.59 0.27 12.76
CA GLY A 96 -5.87 -0.40 12.51
C GLY A 96 -6.42 -0.09 11.13
N GLY A 97 -7.21 -1.02 10.58
CA GLY A 97 -7.68 -0.95 9.20
C GLY A 97 -6.68 -1.46 8.17
N GLN A 98 -7.02 -1.32 6.90
CA GLN A 98 -6.30 -1.90 5.77
C GLN A 98 -6.30 -0.94 4.56
N VAL A 99 -5.16 -0.84 3.89
CA VAL A 99 -5.07 -0.21 2.58
C VAL A 99 -4.93 -1.28 1.50
N GLN A 100 -5.66 -1.12 0.40
CA GLN A 100 -5.59 -1.99 -0.75
C GLN A 100 -5.24 -1.21 -2.01
N ILE A 101 -4.34 -1.76 -2.84
CA ILE A 101 -3.92 -1.17 -4.10
C ILE A 101 -4.13 -2.14 -5.27
N CYS A 102 -4.39 -1.62 -6.46
CA CYS A 102 -4.49 -2.44 -7.65
C CYS A 102 -3.12 -3.01 -8.07
N SER A 103 -3.05 -4.31 -8.35
CA SER A 103 -1.83 -4.98 -8.84
C SER A 103 -1.46 -4.67 -10.30
N ARG A 104 -2.33 -3.95 -11.04
CA ARG A 104 -2.12 -3.65 -12.46
C ARG A 104 -1.32 -2.36 -12.65
N ARG A 105 -0.17 -2.43 -13.33
CA ARG A 105 0.61 -1.24 -13.66
C ARG A 105 -0.22 -0.29 -14.53
N GLY A 106 -0.36 0.95 -14.07
CA GLY A 106 -1.13 2.01 -14.74
C GLY A 106 -2.56 2.16 -14.22
N CYS A 107 -3.06 1.25 -13.37
CA CYS A 107 -4.31 1.48 -12.65
C CYS A 107 -4.02 2.25 -11.36
N LYS A 108 -4.73 3.36 -11.15
CA LYS A 108 -4.55 4.25 -9.99
C LYS A 108 -5.53 3.99 -8.85
N LYS A 109 -6.35 2.93 -8.94
CA LYS A 109 -7.32 2.56 -7.89
C LYS A 109 -6.59 2.09 -6.64
N HIS A 110 -6.96 2.69 -5.52
CA HIS A 110 -6.59 2.28 -4.18
C HIS A 110 -7.81 2.48 -3.26
N ILE A 111 -7.88 1.72 -2.17
CA ILE A 111 -8.99 1.71 -1.21
C ILE A 111 -8.37 1.74 0.18
N VAL A 112 -8.93 2.53 1.09
CA VAL A 112 -8.64 2.44 2.52
C VAL A 112 -9.90 1.98 3.21
N GLU A 113 -9.78 0.93 4.01
CA GLU A 113 -10.82 0.35 4.84
C GLU A 113 -10.40 0.51 6.30
N PHE A 114 -11.36 0.90 7.13
CA PHE A 114 -11.17 1.17 8.55
C PHE A 114 -11.94 0.13 9.35
N GLU A 115 -11.39 -0.30 10.50
CA GLU A 115 -12.05 -1.32 11.33
C GLU A 115 -13.32 -0.76 11.98
N ASN A 116 -13.27 0.47 12.46
CA ASN A 116 -14.44 1.20 12.95
C ASN A 116 -14.48 2.60 12.30
N PRO A 117 -15.20 2.76 11.17
CA PRO A 117 -15.27 4.03 10.45
C PRO A 117 -15.73 5.20 11.32
N GLN A 118 -16.56 4.94 12.34
CA GLN A 118 -17.08 5.99 13.23
C GLN A 118 -15.99 6.49 14.18
N THR A 119 -15.27 5.58 14.83
CA THR A 119 -14.13 5.94 15.70
C THR A 119 -13.02 6.62 14.90
N GLU A 120 -12.75 6.16 13.69
CA GLU A 120 -11.72 6.75 12.83
C GLU A 120 -12.11 8.13 12.29
N LEU A 121 -13.38 8.34 11.93
CA LEU A 121 -13.90 9.65 11.55
C LEU A 121 -13.86 10.63 12.73
N GLU A 122 -14.23 10.20 13.93
CA GLU A 122 -14.14 11.01 15.15
C GLU A 122 -12.68 11.39 15.47
N ALA A 123 -11.74 10.44 15.36
CA ALA A 123 -10.32 10.69 15.54
C ALA A 123 -9.79 11.70 14.52
N PHE A 124 -10.20 11.57 13.25
CA PHE A 124 -9.88 12.52 12.20
C PHE A 124 -10.42 13.93 12.53
N TYR A 125 -11.71 14.07 12.86
CA TYR A 125 -12.30 15.36 13.22
C TYR A 125 -11.61 16.01 14.43
N LYS A 126 -11.31 15.23 15.48
CA LYS A 126 -10.55 15.72 16.65
C LYS A 126 -9.17 16.24 16.24
N SER A 127 -8.46 15.51 15.38
CA SER A 127 -7.14 15.93 14.89
C SER A 127 -7.21 17.19 14.02
N TYR A 128 -8.27 17.31 13.20
CA TYR A 128 -8.49 18.46 12.33
C TYR A 128 -8.77 19.73 13.14
N ILE A 129 -9.70 19.67 14.10
CA ILE A 129 -10.01 20.79 15.00
C ILE A 129 -8.75 21.19 15.78
N LYS A 130 -7.96 20.22 16.26
CA LYS A 130 -6.71 20.52 16.97
C LYS A 130 -5.68 21.25 16.09
N ALA A 131 -5.65 20.97 14.79
CA ALA A 131 -4.65 21.53 13.88
C ALA A 131 -5.08 22.84 13.21
N TYR A 132 -6.39 23.10 13.08
CA TYR A 132 -6.95 24.21 12.29
C TYR A 132 -8.14 24.91 12.94
N GLY A 133 -8.47 24.58 14.20
CA GLY A 133 -9.63 25.08 14.92
C GLY A 133 -9.37 26.34 15.75
N GLU A 134 -8.64 27.31 15.18
CA GLU A 134 -8.63 28.72 15.60
C GLU A 134 -9.04 29.60 14.42
#